data_AF-A0A662CWW0-F1
#
_entry.id   AF-A0A662CWW0-F1
#
_cell.length_a   1.000
_cell.length_b   1.000
_cell.length_c   1.000
_cell.angle_alpha   90.00
_cell.angle_beta   90.00
_cell.angle_gamma   90.00
#
_symmetry.space_group_name_H-M   'P 1'
#
loop_
_entity.id
_entity.type
_entity.pdbx_description
1 polymer ?
#
loop_
_entity_poly.entity_id
_entity_poly.type
_entity_poly.pdbx_seq_one_letter_code
_entity_poly.pdbx_strand_id
1 'polypeptide(L)'
;MCFISQRVCNVIDTCQVQGEFQGFLSLFSFIWPLGFIMKFEDARFMTEKYTRLLSSVSYFKNLSPGELMRVINSGQLKRFQKDKYIYFKGEPSAGMFVLFSGKVHLCNYGCDGQSQIFSTIEPVTMFNEVTAIDGGPNPANAIAVKDCLTWNIGYADFENLVKKFPDPVIGLAMMKVLAGRTRELIDLCGDLSFRTVVSRCAKLILELSGDGANSIDRREFPLSDLSALLATAPESVSRSLSWLDKQGFISTDRTHISVVKPEELLKIVTTETA
;
A
#
# COMPACT_ATOMS: atom_id res chain seq x y z
N MET A 1 12.63 -0.21 -24.96
CA MET A 1 12.45 1.26 -24.98
C MET A 1 13.22 1.90 -23.80
N CYS A 2 14.50 1.56 -23.67
CA CYS A 2 15.26 1.62 -22.41
C CYS A 2 16.43 2.64 -22.42
N PHE A 3 16.48 3.57 -23.38
CA PHE A 3 17.67 4.42 -23.60
C PHE A 3 17.53 5.90 -23.20
N ILE A 4 16.35 6.35 -22.76
CA ILE A 4 16.10 7.79 -22.52
C ILE A 4 16.38 8.19 -21.06
N SER A 5 16.27 7.27 -20.09
CA SER A 5 16.47 7.59 -18.66
C SER A 5 17.93 7.86 -18.29
N GLN A 6 18.91 7.17 -18.90
CA GLN A 6 20.34 7.36 -18.58
C GLN A 6 20.91 8.69 -19.08
N ARG A 7 20.37 9.29 -20.15
CA ARG A 7 20.86 10.58 -20.67
C ARG A 7 20.40 11.78 -19.84
N VAL A 8 19.23 11.71 -19.20
CA VAL A 8 18.70 12.83 -18.40
C VAL A 8 19.45 12.95 -17.07
N CYS A 9 19.85 11.83 -16.43
CA CYS A 9 20.68 11.87 -15.22
C CYS A 9 22.10 12.39 -15.50
N ASN A 10 22.74 11.96 -16.60
CA ASN A 10 24.12 12.39 -16.91
C ASN A 10 24.25 13.90 -17.16
N VAL A 11 23.21 14.58 -17.65
CA VAL A 11 23.23 16.03 -17.88
C VAL A 11 23.09 16.83 -16.57
N ILE A 12 22.38 16.29 -15.58
CA ILE A 12 22.24 16.94 -14.27
C ILE A 12 23.56 16.83 -13.47
N ASP A 13 24.26 15.71 -13.56
CA ASP A 13 25.55 15.52 -12.90
C ASP A 13 26.69 16.34 -13.56
N THR A 14 26.63 16.63 -14.86
CA THR A 14 27.62 17.51 -15.50
C THR A 14 27.41 18.99 -15.15
N CYS A 15 26.18 19.42 -14.87
CA CYS A 15 25.89 20.81 -14.53
C CYS A 15 26.27 21.22 -13.10
N GLN A 16 26.52 20.30 -12.16
CA GLN A 16 26.99 20.66 -10.82
C GLN A 16 28.50 20.92 -10.73
N VAL A 17 29.29 20.59 -11.76
CA VAL A 17 30.77 20.67 -11.71
C VAL A 17 31.32 21.97 -12.31
N GLN A 18 30.54 22.73 -13.07
CA GLN A 18 30.99 24.01 -13.65
C GLN A 18 30.00 25.12 -13.34
N GLY A 19 30.35 25.99 -12.41
CA GLY A 19 29.58 27.17 -12.06
C GLY A 19 29.59 28.19 -13.20
N GLU A 20 28.64 28.11 -14.12
CA GLU A 20 28.27 29.18 -15.03
C GLU A 20 26.75 29.22 -15.21
N PHE A 21 26.11 30.09 -14.43
CA PHE A 21 24.67 30.32 -14.43
C PHE A 21 24.38 31.54 -15.33
N GLN A 22 24.44 31.39 -16.65
CA GLN A 22 23.77 32.26 -17.64
C GLN A 22 24.18 31.85 -19.06
N GLY A 23 23.26 31.23 -19.82
CA GLY A 23 23.44 31.07 -21.27
C GLY A 23 23.27 29.66 -21.81
N PHE A 24 22.22 28.92 -21.42
CA PHE A 24 21.90 27.63 -22.07
C PHE A 24 20.40 27.42 -22.29
N LEU A 25 19.70 28.48 -22.70
CA LEU A 25 18.27 28.44 -23.05
C LEU A 25 17.97 28.45 -24.56
N SER A 26 18.99 28.40 -25.45
CA SER A 26 18.77 28.62 -26.89
C SER A 26 19.08 27.44 -27.82
N LEU A 27 19.48 26.24 -27.33
CA LEU A 27 19.97 25.17 -28.23
C LEU A 27 19.30 23.79 -28.10
N PHE A 28 18.16 23.67 -27.44
CA PHE A 28 17.34 22.44 -27.50
C PHE A 28 15.92 22.72 -27.99
N SER A 29 15.83 23.31 -29.17
CA SER A 29 14.71 23.09 -30.10
C SER A 29 15.23 22.12 -31.17
N PHE A 30 14.41 21.16 -31.64
CA PHE A 30 14.74 19.98 -32.46
C PHE A 30 15.23 18.79 -31.61
N ILE A 31 14.48 17.70 -31.36
CA ILE A 31 13.42 17.01 -32.10
C ILE A 31 12.52 16.31 -31.06
N TRP A 32 11.23 16.64 -30.98
CA TRP A 32 10.20 15.82 -30.30
C TRP A 32 8.87 16.03 -31.04
N PRO A 33 8.42 15.10 -31.90
CA PRO A 33 7.08 15.18 -32.48
C PRO A 33 6.12 14.39 -31.59
N LEU A 34 5.58 15.03 -30.54
CA LEU A 34 4.30 14.76 -29.86
C LEU A 34 4.26 15.51 -28.52
N GLY A 35 3.93 16.81 -28.59
CA GLY A 35 3.07 17.55 -27.65
C GLY A 35 3.18 17.37 -26.11
N PHE A 36 4.34 17.05 -25.53
CA PHE A 36 4.48 17.02 -24.06
C PHE A 36 5.70 17.82 -23.59
N ILE A 37 5.61 19.15 -23.65
CA ILE A 37 6.59 20.02 -23.00
C ILE A 37 6.27 20.02 -21.50
N MET A 38 6.89 19.12 -20.74
CA MET A 38 6.86 19.14 -19.28
C MET A 38 7.88 20.21 -18.84
N LYS A 39 7.42 21.33 -18.29
CA LYS A 39 8.33 22.43 -17.92
C LYS A 39 9.16 22.00 -16.71
N PHE A 40 10.40 22.49 -16.64
CA PHE A 40 11.33 22.17 -15.54
C PHE A 40 10.78 22.55 -14.15
N GLU A 41 9.93 23.58 -14.09
CA GLU A 41 9.17 23.94 -12.88
C GLU A 41 8.19 22.82 -12.46
N ASP A 42 7.46 22.21 -13.40
CA ASP A 42 6.50 21.13 -13.12
C ASP A 42 7.19 19.90 -12.51
N ALA A 43 8.40 19.57 -12.98
CA ALA A 43 9.20 18.47 -12.44
C ALA A 43 9.65 18.73 -10.99
N ARG A 44 10.05 19.98 -10.66
CA ARG A 44 10.42 20.39 -9.30
C ARG A 44 9.24 20.35 -8.35
N PHE A 45 8.09 20.91 -8.76
CA PHE A 45 6.86 20.91 -7.95
C PHE A 45 6.33 19.49 -7.69
N MET A 46 6.41 18.61 -8.69
CA MET A 46 6.05 17.21 -8.54
C MET A 46 6.96 16.51 -7.54
N THR A 47 8.28 16.74 -7.63
CA THR A 47 9.26 16.18 -6.70
C THR A 47 8.96 16.63 -5.26
N GLU A 48 8.78 17.92 -4.99
CA GLU A 48 8.47 18.42 -3.65
C GLU A 48 7.17 17.82 -3.05
N LYS A 49 6.12 17.68 -3.86
CA LYS A 49 4.86 17.08 -3.42
C LYS A 49 5.06 15.63 -2.99
N TYR A 50 5.77 14.83 -3.79
CA TYR A 50 6.03 13.42 -3.49
C TYR A 50 7.05 13.24 -2.36
N THR A 51 7.99 14.16 -2.21
CA THR A 51 8.87 14.29 -1.02
C THR A 51 8.04 14.42 0.24
N ARG A 52 7.07 15.33 0.28
CA ARG A 52 6.20 15.47 1.46
C ARG A 52 5.39 14.19 1.75
N LEU A 53 4.84 13.55 0.72
CA LEU A 53 4.09 12.30 0.90
C LEU A 53 4.99 11.16 1.40
N LEU A 54 6.20 10.99 0.85
CA LEU A 54 7.14 9.99 1.34
C LEU A 54 7.62 10.28 2.76
N SER A 55 7.85 11.54 3.13
CA SER A 55 8.21 11.90 4.51
C SER A 55 7.12 11.53 5.52
N SER A 56 5.87 11.42 5.08
CA SER A 56 4.73 11.08 5.93
C SER A 56 4.58 9.56 6.14
N VAL A 57 5.26 8.74 5.31
CA VAL A 57 5.36 7.30 5.52
C VAL A 57 6.12 7.08 6.82
N SER A 58 5.51 6.35 7.76
CA SER A 58 5.97 6.29 9.16
C SER A 58 7.45 5.93 9.34
N TYR A 59 8.02 5.20 8.37
CA TYR A 59 9.38 4.68 8.39
C TYR A 59 10.40 5.58 7.68
N PHE A 60 9.96 6.54 6.87
CA PHE A 60 10.80 7.56 6.24
C PHE A 60 10.78 8.91 6.96
N LYS A 61 9.96 9.05 8.01
CA LYS A 61 9.83 10.27 8.83
C LYS A 61 11.15 10.81 9.39
N ASN A 62 12.12 9.92 9.65
CA ASN A 62 13.40 10.28 10.26
C ASN A 62 14.51 10.51 9.24
N LEU A 63 14.23 10.42 7.94
CA LEU A 63 15.22 10.71 6.91
C LEU A 63 15.39 12.22 6.75
N SER A 64 16.64 12.66 6.61
CA SER A 64 16.94 14.04 6.25
C SER A 64 16.39 14.36 4.84
N PRO A 65 16.15 15.64 4.51
CA PRO A 65 15.65 16.03 3.19
C PRO A 65 16.54 15.54 2.02
N GLY A 66 17.86 15.51 2.21
CA GLY A 66 18.81 15.01 1.20
C GLY A 66 18.69 13.50 0.99
N GLU A 67 18.47 12.74 2.05
CA GLU A 67 18.24 11.30 1.99
C GLU A 67 16.91 10.97 1.32
N LEU A 68 15.85 11.69 1.68
CA LEU A 68 14.53 11.52 1.10
C LEU A 68 14.53 11.78 -0.41
N MET A 69 15.29 12.78 -0.88
CA MET A 69 15.51 13.02 -2.31
C MET A 69 16.23 11.86 -3.00
N ARG A 70 17.23 11.24 -2.36
CA ARG A 70 17.90 10.05 -2.89
C ARG A 70 16.94 8.86 -3.00
N VAL A 71 16.07 8.67 -2.00
CA VAL A 71 15.02 7.64 -2.04
C VAL A 71 14.08 7.93 -3.21
N ILE A 72 13.59 9.16 -3.38
CA ILE A 72 12.68 9.47 -4.49
C ILE A 72 13.29 9.16 -5.85
N ASN A 73 14.54 9.59 -6.04
CA ASN A 73 15.25 9.46 -7.30
C ASN A 73 15.67 8.02 -7.63
N SER A 74 15.66 7.10 -6.66
CA SER A 74 15.96 5.69 -6.90
C SER A 74 14.76 4.86 -7.36
N GLY A 75 13.56 5.46 -7.36
CA GLY A 75 12.35 4.80 -7.84
C GLY A 75 11.63 5.59 -8.93
N GLN A 76 10.44 5.10 -9.28
CA GLN A 76 9.63 5.65 -10.38
C GLN A 76 8.17 5.75 -9.97
N LEU A 77 7.49 6.77 -10.49
CA LEU A 77 6.04 6.89 -10.35
C LEU A 77 5.35 5.94 -11.33
N LYS A 78 4.39 5.17 -10.83
CA LYS A 78 3.52 4.30 -11.63
C LYS A 78 2.07 4.64 -11.36
N ARG A 79 1.25 4.59 -12.41
CA ARG A 79 -0.20 4.78 -12.35
C ARG A 79 -0.89 3.49 -12.72
N PHE A 80 -1.90 3.13 -11.94
CA PHE A 80 -2.72 1.96 -12.18
C PHE A 80 -4.18 2.38 -12.21
N GLN A 81 -4.91 1.92 -13.22
CA GLN A 81 -6.36 2.12 -13.27
C GLN A 81 -7.05 1.18 -12.28
N LYS A 82 -8.23 1.58 -11.83
CA LYS A 82 -9.12 0.71 -11.06
C LYS A 82 -9.29 -0.66 -11.74
N ASP A 83 -9.37 -1.69 -10.91
CA ASP A 83 -9.54 -3.11 -11.23
C ASP A 83 -8.36 -3.71 -12.04
N LYS A 84 -7.19 -3.05 -12.03
CA LYS A 84 -5.96 -3.58 -12.64
C LYS A 84 -5.01 -4.14 -11.60
N TYR A 85 -4.36 -5.24 -11.97
CA TYR A 85 -3.26 -5.81 -11.21
C TYR A 85 -2.03 -4.89 -11.28
N ILE A 86 -1.39 -4.71 -10.13
CA ILE A 86 -0.10 -4.04 -9.99
C ILE A 86 1.03 -5.06 -10.22
N TYR A 87 0.87 -6.26 -9.65
CA TYR A 87 1.72 -7.44 -9.86
C TYR A 87 0.95 -8.71 -9.48
N PHE A 88 1.42 -9.86 -9.96
CA PHE A 88 0.87 -11.16 -9.63
C PHE A 88 1.77 -11.94 -8.68
N LYS A 89 1.16 -12.77 -7.84
CA LYS A 89 1.85 -13.73 -6.98
C LYS A 89 2.69 -14.69 -7.81
N GLY A 90 3.90 -15.00 -7.32
CA GLY A 90 4.79 -15.98 -7.95
C GLY A 90 5.57 -15.43 -9.15
N GLU A 91 5.19 -14.28 -9.70
CA GLU A 91 6.02 -13.57 -10.67
C GLU A 91 7.31 -13.05 -10.03
N PRO A 92 8.36 -12.78 -10.84
CA PRO A 92 9.58 -12.14 -10.36
C PRO A 92 9.30 -10.86 -9.56
N SER A 93 10.22 -10.54 -8.63
CA SER A 93 10.13 -9.36 -7.76
C SER A 93 9.69 -8.12 -8.53
N ALA A 94 8.51 -7.61 -8.19
CA ALA A 94 8.03 -6.31 -8.67
C ALA A 94 8.67 -5.14 -7.89
N GLY A 95 9.52 -5.46 -6.90
CA GLY A 95 10.07 -4.52 -5.95
C GLY A 95 9.02 -3.96 -4.99
N MET A 96 9.41 -2.92 -4.27
CA MET A 96 8.60 -2.30 -3.23
C MET A 96 7.84 -1.11 -3.78
N PHE A 97 6.67 -0.84 -3.19
CA PHE A 97 5.80 0.26 -3.57
C PHE A 97 5.43 1.12 -2.37
N VAL A 98 5.15 2.39 -2.63
CA VAL A 98 4.46 3.31 -1.71
C VAL A 98 3.24 3.85 -2.43
N LEU A 99 2.06 3.66 -1.85
CA LEU A 99 0.82 4.20 -2.38
C LEU A 99 0.69 5.68 -2.03
N PHE A 100 0.55 6.56 -3.01
CA PHE A 100 0.35 8.00 -2.78
C PHE A 100 -1.11 8.43 -2.85
N SER A 101 -1.90 7.76 -3.67
CA SER A 101 -3.35 7.96 -3.77
C SER A 101 -3.99 6.71 -4.33
N GLY A 102 -5.24 6.44 -3.97
CA GLY A 102 -5.99 5.27 -4.37
C GLY A 102 -6.18 4.29 -3.22
N LYS A 103 -6.45 3.04 -3.54
CA LYS A 103 -6.64 1.93 -2.59
C LYS A 103 -6.20 0.64 -3.27
N VAL A 104 -5.39 -0.18 -2.58
CA VAL A 104 -4.87 -1.43 -3.12
C VAL A 104 -5.24 -2.58 -2.20
N HIS A 105 -5.69 -3.70 -2.74
CA HIS A 105 -5.83 -4.95 -1.99
C HIS A 105 -4.66 -5.88 -2.28
N LEU A 106 -4.04 -6.37 -1.21
CA LEU A 106 -3.12 -7.50 -1.27
C LEU A 106 -3.92 -8.78 -1.03
N CYS A 107 -3.97 -9.66 -2.03
CA CYS A 107 -4.87 -10.81 -1.99
C CYS A 107 -4.30 -12.07 -2.63
N ASN A 108 -4.84 -13.22 -2.25
CA ASN A 108 -4.65 -14.51 -2.90
C ASN A 108 -6.00 -15.14 -3.24
N TYR A 109 -5.96 -16.11 -4.14
CA TYR A 109 -7.10 -16.91 -4.53
C TYR A 109 -6.86 -18.37 -4.12
N GLY A 110 -7.85 -18.96 -3.46
CA GLY A 110 -7.93 -20.38 -3.15
C GLY A 110 -8.26 -21.22 -4.39
N CYS A 111 -8.15 -22.54 -4.26
CA CYS A 111 -8.39 -23.49 -5.35
C CYS A 111 -9.86 -23.51 -5.83
N ASP A 112 -10.78 -23.09 -4.97
CA ASP A 112 -12.22 -22.95 -5.19
C ASP A 112 -12.61 -21.55 -5.69
N GLY A 113 -11.64 -20.68 -5.97
CA GLY A 113 -11.88 -19.30 -6.38
C GLY A 113 -12.18 -18.34 -5.22
N GLN A 114 -12.14 -18.82 -3.97
CA GLN A 114 -12.28 -17.94 -2.81
C GLN A 114 -11.13 -16.95 -2.75
N SER A 115 -11.41 -15.66 -2.73
CA SER A 115 -10.40 -14.63 -2.51
C SER A 115 -10.16 -14.43 -1.02
N GLN A 116 -8.89 -14.26 -0.64
CA GLN A 116 -8.48 -13.81 0.68
C GLN A 116 -7.73 -12.49 0.54
N ILE A 117 -8.18 -11.44 1.24
CA ILE A 117 -7.46 -10.16 1.33
C ILE A 117 -6.63 -10.21 2.62
N PHE A 118 -5.32 -10.12 2.49
CA PHE A 118 -4.39 -10.07 3.63
C PHE A 118 -4.28 -8.67 4.22
N SER A 119 -4.35 -7.66 3.35
CA SER A 119 -4.18 -6.28 3.73
C SER A 119 -4.79 -5.35 2.69
N THR A 120 -5.40 -4.28 3.19
CA THR A 120 -5.88 -3.16 2.40
C THR A 120 -4.91 -2.00 2.61
N ILE A 121 -4.29 -1.56 1.52
CA ILE A 121 -3.29 -0.50 1.54
C ILE A 121 -3.99 0.83 1.24
N GLU A 122 -3.91 1.73 2.22
CA GLU A 122 -4.37 3.11 2.12
C GLU A 122 -3.20 4.05 1.75
N PRO A 123 -3.47 5.27 1.27
CA PRO A 123 -2.42 6.22 0.90
C PRO A 123 -1.39 6.45 2.00
N VAL A 124 -0.17 6.79 1.59
CA VAL A 124 1.01 7.00 2.46
C VAL A 124 1.47 5.70 3.15
N THR A 125 1.16 4.55 2.55
CA THR A 125 1.54 3.22 3.07
C THR A 125 2.44 2.48 2.08
N MET A 126 3.43 1.79 2.62
CA MET A 126 4.37 0.93 1.90
C MET A 126 3.83 -0.50 1.79
N PHE A 127 4.11 -1.16 0.67
CA PHE A 127 3.77 -2.56 0.44
C PHE A 127 4.75 -3.28 -0.51
N ASN A 128 4.72 -4.61 -0.49
CA ASN A 128 5.60 -5.52 -1.24
C ASN A 128 7.10 -5.40 -0.88
N GLU A 129 7.40 -4.91 0.32
CA GLU A 129 8.75 -4.70 0.84
C GLU A 129 9.60 -5.97 0.86
N VAL A 130 8.98 -7.14 1.11
CA VAL A 130 9.65 -8.44 1.17
C VAL A 130 10.49 -8.67 -0.09
N THR A 131 9.89 -8.48 -1.26
CA THR A 131 10.53 -8.72 -2.56
C THR A 131 11.67 -7.75 -2.89
N ALA A 132 11.67 -6.55 -2.29
CA ALA A 132 12.76 -5.60 -2.43
C ALA A 132 13.92 -5.91 -1.47
N ILE A 133 13.68 -6.70 -0.42
CA ILE A 133 14.67 -7.07 0.58
C ILE A 133 15.35 -8.39 0.22
N ASP A 134 14.58 -9.42 -0.15
CA ASP A 134 15.12 -10.77 -0.41
C ASP A 134 15.31 -11.10 -1.89
N GLY A 135 14.72 -10.32 -2.81
CA GLY A 135 14.76 -10.55 -4.25
C GLY A 135 13.89 -11.73 -4.72
N GLY A 136 13.08 -12.29 -3.83
CA GLY A 136 12.17 -13.40 -4.08
C GLY A 136 10.95 -13.02 -4.93
N PRO A 137 10.12 -14.00 -5.32
CA PRO A 137 8.90 -13.76 -6.08
C PRO A 137 7.85 -13.04 -5.22
N ASN A 138 6.87 -12.39 -5.88
CA ASN A 138 5.82 -11.68 -5.15
C ASN A 138 4.98 -12.65 -4.29
N PRO A 139 4.77 -12.35 -2.98
CA PRO A 139 4.12 -13.28 -2.05
C PRO A 139 2.59 -13.32 -2.21
N ALA A 140 2.01 -12.27 -2.78
CA ALA A 140 0.58 -12.10 -3.01
C ALA A 140 0.32 -11.38 -4.34
N ASN A 141 -0.94 -11.30 -4.75
CA ASN A 141 -1.36 -10.40 -5.82
C ASN A 141 -1.64 -9.01 -5.24
N ALA A 142 -1.38 -7.95 -6.01
CA ALA A 142 -1.81 -6.60 -5.67
C ALA A 142 -2.77 -6.07 -6.75
N ILE A 143 -3.95 -5.60 -6.34
CA ILE A 143 -4.99 -5.10 -7.25
C ILE A 143 -5.38 -3.69 -6.83
N ALA A 144 -5.42 -2.77 -7.79
CA ALA A 144 -5.91 -1.40 -7.58
C ALA A 144 -7.44 -1.39 -7.50
N VAL A 145 -7.99 -1.03 -6.34
CA VAL A 145 -9.46 -0.96 -6.09
C VAL A 145 -10.02 0.42 -6.48
N LYS A 146 -9.15 1.42 -6.50
CA LYS A 146 -9.37 2.76 -7.03
C LYS A 146 -8.20 3.09 -7.97
N ASP A 147 -8.32 4.14 -8.79
CA ASP A 147 -7.17 4.62 -9.54
C ASP A 147 -6.02 4.96 -8.59
N CYS A 148 -4.86 4.33 -8.83
CA CYS A 148 -3.72 4.40 -7.95
C CYS A 148 -2.58 5.18 -8.56
N LEU A 149 -1.90 5.96 -7.72
CA LEU A 149 -0.58 6.51 -7.99
C LEU A 149 0.37 5.94 -6.95
N THR A 150 1.45 5.32 -7.41
CA THR A 150 2.44 4.69 -6.55
C THR A 150 3.84 5.19 -6.88
N TRP A 151 4.73 5.23 -5.91
CA TRP A 151 6.16 5.19 -6.15
C TRP A 151 6.65 3.74 -6.04
N ASN A 152 7.55 3.31 -6.91
CA ASN A 152 8.06 1.94 -6.97
C ASN A 152 9.57 1.92 -7.11
N ILE A 153 10.23 1.04 -6.36
CA ILE A 153 11.67 0.78 -6.44
C ILE A 153 11.91 -0.72 -6.62
N GLY A 154 12.74 -1.07 -7.60
CA GLY A 154 13.11 -2.47 -7.87
C GLY A 154 14.10 -3.01 -6.83
N TYR A 155 14.24 -4.34 -6.77
CA TYR A 155 15.18 -5.02 -5.87
C TYR A 155 16.62 -4.47 -5.99
N ALA A 156 17.17 -4.42 -7.21
CA ALA A 156 18.55 -3.98 -7.43
C ALA A 156 18.77 -2.49 -7.06
N ASP A 157 17.78 -1.64 -7.35
CA ASP A 157 17.85 -0.22 -7.01
C ASP A 157 17.75 0.01 -5.50
N PHE A 158 16.90 -0.76 -4.81
CA PHE A 158 16.79 -0.73 -3.36
C PHE A 158 18.07 -1.27 -2.69
N GLU A 159 18.63 -2.36 -3.19
CA GLU A 159 19.88 -2.92 -2.68
C GLU A 159 21.02 -1.90 -2.82
N ASN A 160 21.12 -1.24 -3.98
CA ASN A 160 22.09 -0.18 -4.21
C ASN A 160 21.86 1.05 -3.32
N LEU A 161 20.60 1.41 -3.09
CA LEU A 161 20.22 2.49 -2.17
C LEU A 161 20.76 2.18 -0.78
N VAL A 162 20.42 1.01 -0.21
CA VAL A 162 20.86 0.63 1.13
C VAL A 162 22.38 0.57 1.24
N LYS A 163 23.09 0.02 0.24
CA LYS A 163 24.57 -0.05 0.23
C LYS A 163 25.25 1.31 0.19
N LYS A 164 24.66 2.29 -0.50
CA LYS A 164 25.23 3.64 -0.66
C LYS A 164 24.82 4.59 0.47
N PHE A 165 23.90 4.18 1.32
CA PHE A 165 23.47 4.96 2.46
C PHE A 165 24.45 4.79 3.62
N PRO A 166 25.09 5.87 4.10
CA PRO A 166 26.07 5.79 5.18
C PRO A 166 25.44 5.50 6.54
N ASP A 167 24.14 5.76 6.71
CA ASP A 167 23.41 5.57 7.96
C ASP A 167 22.55 4.28 7.92
N PRO A 168 22.62 3.39 8.93
CA PRO A 168 21.78 2.19 9.03
C PRO A 168 20.27 2.46 9.20
N VAL A 169 19.83 3.73 9.30
CA VAL A 169 18.42 4.12 9.51
C VAL A 169 17.45 3.44 8.55
N ILE A 170 17.77 3.33 7.24
CA ILE A 170 16.87 2.66 6.28
C ILE A 170 16.72 1.17 6.59
N GLY A 171 17.82 0.47 6.86
CA GLY A 171 17.79 -0.97 7.19
C GLY A 171 17.03 -1.24 8.49
N LEU A 172 17.28 -0.45 9.54
CA LEU A 172 16.55 -0.53 10.80
C LEU A 172 15.06 -0.24 10.64
N ALA A 173 14.72 0.74 9.81
CA ALA A 173 13.33 1.06 9.49
C ALA A 173 12.63 -0.13 8.82
N MET A 174 13.26 -0.77 7.83
CA MET A 174 12.71 -1.97 7.18
C MET A 174 12.53 -3.15 8.14
N MET A 175 13.48 -3.39 9.03
CA MET A 175 13.33 -4.45 10.04
C MET A 175 12.13 -4.21 10.95
N LYS A 176 11.85 -2.95 11.32
CA LYS A 176 10.63 -2.59 12.08
C LYS A 176 9.35 -2.82 11.27
N VAL A 177 9.36 -2.56 9.96
CA VAL A 177 8.23 -2.89 9.07
C VAL A 177 7.96 -4.39 9.11
N LEU A 178 8.98 -5.20 8.80
CA LEU A 178 8.85 -6.66 8.76
C LEU A 178 8.41 -7.22 10.12
N ALA A 179 8.93 -6.70 11.23
CA ALA A 179 8.50 -7.09 12.56
C ALA A 179 7.02 -6.77 12.83
N GLY A 180 6.54 -5.60 12.38
CA GLY A 180 5.12 -5.23 12.45
C GLY A 180 4.24 -6.17 11.63
N ARG A 181 4.58 -6.39 10.35
CA ARG A 181 3.87 -7.34 9.47
C ARG A 181 3.86 -8.75 10.02
N THR A 182 4.95 -9.20 10.63
CA THR A 182 5.03 -10.53 11.25
C THR A 182 4.03 -10.66 12.40
N ARG A 183 3.85 -9.62 13.23
CA ARG A 183 2.84 -9.62 14.30
C ARG A 183 1.43 -9.67 13.71
N GLU A 184 1.14 -8.84 12.71
CA GLU A 184 -0.17 -8.84 12.00
C GLU A 184 -0.49 -10.25 11.44
N LEU A 185 0.50 -10.93 10.86
CA LEU A 185 0.32 -12.29 10.34
C LEU A 185 0.12 -13.34 11.46
N ILE A 186 0.81 -13.21 12.59
CA ILE A 186 0.61 -14.08 13.75
C ILE A 186 -0.80 -13.90 14.33
N ASP A 187 -1.27 -12.66 14.46
CA ASP A 187 -2.61 -12.34 14.94
C ASP A 187 -3.68 -12.90 14.00
N LEU A 188 -3.51 -12.74 12.68
CA LEU A 188 -4.39 -13.33 11.68
C LEU A 188 -4.43 -14.86 11.77
N CYS A 189 -3.27 -15.51 11.96
CA CYS A 189 -3.20 -16.96 12.14
C CYS A 189 -3.97 -17.41 13.38
N GLY A 190 -3.83 -16.69 14.49
CA GLY A 190 -4.59 -16.93 15.72
C GLY A 190 -6.10 -16.78 15.50
N ASP A 191 -6.52 -15.70 14.83
CA ASP A 191 -7.92 -15.46 14.51
C ASP A 191 -8.51 -16.59 13.65
N LEU A 192 -7.81 -17.02 12.61
CA LEU A 192 -8.26 -18.09 11.72
C LEU A 192 -8.30 -19.46 12.41
N SER A 193 -7.43 -19.70 13.39
CA SER A 193 -7.30 -20.99 14.08
C SER A 193 -8.28 -21.15 15.25
N PHE A 194 -8.53 -20.07 15.99
CA PHE A 194 -9.21 -20.15 17.29
C PHE A 194 -10.56 -19.45 17.35
N ARG A 195 -10.89 -18.56 16.39
CA ARG A 195 -12.16 -17.81 16.41
C ARG A 195 -13.18 -18.38 15.44
N THR A 196 -14.43 -18.40 15.89
CA THR A 196 -15.58 -18.63 15.01
C THR A 196 -15.71 -17.53 13.96
N VAL A 197 -16.42 -17.81 12.86
CA VAL A 197 -16.70 -16.80 11.83
C VAL A 197 -17.48 -15.61 12.40
N VAL A 198 -18.34 -15.84 13.39
CA VAL A 198 -19.10 -14.78 14.08
C VAL A 198 -18.14 -13.87 14.87
N SER A 199 -17.23 -14.44 15.65
CA SER A 199 -16.23 -13.68 16.42
C SER A 199 -15.29 -12.88 15.50
N ARG A 200 -14.80 -13.48 14.41
CA ARG A 200 -14.02 -12.75 13.39
C ARG A 200 -14.82 -11.62 12.74
N CYS A 201 -16.08 -11.87 12.42
CA CYS A 201 -16.98 -10.85 11.86
C CYS A 201 -17.20 -9.69 12.85
N ALA A 202 -17.42 -9.98 14.13
CA ALA A 202 -17.56 -8.97 15.17
C ALA A 202 -16.30 -8.09 15.29
N LYS A 203 -15.11 -8.72 15.31
CA LYS A 203 -13.81 -8.03 15.35
C LYS A 203 -13.65 -7.09 14.15
N LEU A 204 -13.87 -7.58 12.94
CA LEU A 204 -13.75 -6.77 11.73
C LEU A 204 -14.72 -5.58 11.73
N ILE A 205 -15.96 -5.78 12.17
CA ILE A 205 -16.96 -4.69 12.24
C ILE A 205 -16.57 -3.63 13.29
N LEU A 206 -16.01 -4.03 14.44
CA LEU A 206 -15.47 -3.07 15.41
C LEU A 206 -14.30 -2.27 14.82
N GLU A 207 -13.35 -2.93 14.18
CA GLU A 207 -12.20 -2.27 13.54
C GLU A 207 -12.64 -1.27 12.47
N LEU A 208 -13.53 -1.68 11.55
CA LEU A 208 -14.02 -0.83 10.46
C LEU A 208 -14.90 0.34 10.93
N SER A 209 -15.60 0.17 12.06
CA SER A 209 -16.42 1.23 12.65
C SER A 209 -15.61 2.20 13.54
N GLY A 210 -14.32 1.93 13.78
CA GLY A 210 -13.53 2.68 14.77
C GLY A 210 -14.14 2.53 16.17
N ASP A 211 -14.30 1.29 16.62
CA ASP A 211 -14.90 0.92 17.91
C ASP A 211 -16.36 1.41 18.08
N GLY A 212 -17.10 1.44 16.96
CA GLY A 212 -18.49 1.89 16.91
C GLY A 212 -18.69 3.39 16.78
N ALA A 213 -17.63 4.18 16.64
CA ALA A 213 -17.74 5.63 16.43
C ALA A 213 -18.35 6.00 15.07
N ASN A 214 -18.21 5.16 14.05
CA ASN A 214 -18.60 5.43 12.68
C ASN A 214 -19.47 4.30 12.09
N SER A 215 -20.36 4.66 11.16
CA SER A 215 -21.06 3.68 10.32
C SER A 215 -20.16 3.19 9.19
N ILE A 216 -20.26 1.91 8.86
CA ILE A 216 -19.51 1.29 7.75
C ILE A 216 -20.35 1.40 6.48
N ASP A 217 -19.85 2.06 5.43
CA ASP A 217 -20.50 2.10 4.11
C ASP A 217 -20.22 0.79 3.35
N ARG A 218 -21.29 0.07 3.01
CA ARG A 218 -21.25 -1.18 2.23
C ARG A 218 -20.78 -0.98 0.78
N ARG A 219 -20.71 0.26 0.28
CA ARG A 219 -20.08 0.57 -1.01
C ARG A 219 -18.56 0.58 -0.91
N GLU A 220 -18.02 0.97 0.24
CA GLU A 220 -16.57 0.93 0.51
C GLU A 220 -16.11 -0.44 0.99
N PHE A 221 -17.00 -1.18 1.66
CA PHE A 221 -16.80 -2.53 2.16
C PHE A 221 -17.95 -3.45 1.71
N PRO A 222 -17.99 -3.83 0.42
CA PRO A 222 -18.98 -4.75 -0.09
C PRO A 222 -18.84 -6.13 0.57
N LEU A 223 -19.90 -6.94 0.51
CA LEU A 223 -19.92 -8.27 1.12
C LEU A 223 -18.76 -9.15 0.60
N SER A 224 -18.37 -9.02 -0.67
CA SER A 224 -17.20 -9.71 -1.23
C SER A 224 -15.91 -9.38 -0.48
N ASP A 225 -15.71 -8.11 -0.14
CA ASP A 225 -14.49 -7.64 0.53
C ASP A 225 -14.50 -8.07 2.00
N LEU A 226 -15.65 -7.97 2.68
CA LEU A 226 -15.81 -8.50 4.03
C LEU A 226 -15.53 -10.01 4.08
N SER A 227 -16.00 -10.75 3.08
CA SER A 227 -15.76 -12.20 2.95
C SER A 227 -14.29 -12.51 2.74
N ALA A 228 -13.63 -11.74 1.88
CA ALA A 228 -12.23 -11.93 1.58
C ALA A 228 -11.31 -11.52 2.75
N LEU A 229 -11.66 -10.46 3.49
CA LEU A 229 -10.98 -10.07 4.73
C LEU A 229 -11.15 -11.14 5.82
N LEU A 230 -12.34 -11.74 5.92
CA LEU A 230 -12.62 -12.81 6.88
C LEU A 230 -12.16 -14.19 6.42
N ALA A 231 -11.57 -14.33 5.22
CA ALA A 231 -11.18 -15.60 4.62
C ALA A 231 -12.30 -16.66 4.73
N THR A 232 -13.52 -16.31 4.32
CA THR A 232 -14.68 -17.20 4.36
C THR A 232 -15.66 -16.92 3.23
N ALA A 233 -16.65 -17.79 3.06
CA ALA A 233 -17.66 -17.65 2.02
C ALA A 233 -18.66 -16.51 2.34
N PRO A 234 -19.17 -15.78 1.33
CA PRO A 234 -20.16 -14.71 1.52
C PRO A 234 -21.40 -15.10 2.32
N GLU A 235 -21.86 -16.34 2.17
CA GLU A 235 -23.01 -16.89 2.89
C GLU A 235 -22.72 -17.00 4.39
N SER A 236 -21.49 -17.31 4.77
CA SER A 236 -21.07 -17.37 6.17
C SER A 236 -21.00 -15.98 6.78
N VAL A 237 -20.46 -14.99 6.07
CA VAL A 237 -20.47 -13.59 6.54
C VAL A 237 -21.89 -13.05 6.65
N SER A 238 -22.74 -13.29 5.64
CA SER A 238 -24.14 -12.84 5.66
C SER A 238 -24.91 -13.44 6.83
N ARG A 239 -24.67 -14.72 7.17
CA ARG A 239 -25.27 -15.37 8.34
C ARG A 239 -24.78 -14.75 9.65
N SER A 240 -23.48 -14.49 9.78
CA SER A 240 -22.90 -13.84 10.96
C SER A 240 -23.48 -12.43 11.17
N LEU A 241 -23.52 -11.60 10.12
CA LEU A 241 -24.14 -10.27 10.17
C LEU A 241 -25.61 -10.34 10.59
N SER A 242 -26.39 -11.26 10.00
CA SER A 242 -27.80 -11.44 10.35
C SER A 242 -28.00 -11.88 11.80
N TRP A 243 -27.10 -12.71 12.32
CA TRP A 243 -27.14 -13.13 13.72
C TRP A 243 -26.82 -11.97 14.66
N LEU A 244 -25.74 -11.22 14.39
CA LEU A 244 -25.34 -10.05 15.19
C LEU A 244 -26.44 -8.97 15.23
N ASP A 245 -27.10 -8.74 14.09
CA ASP A 245 -28.23 -7.80 13.96
C ASP A 245 -29.45 -8.25 14.77
N LYS A 246 -29.81 -9.54 14.69
CA LYS A 246 -30.91 -10.12 15.50
C LYS A 246 -30.67 -10.04 17.01
N GLN A 247 -29.42 -10.14 17.46
CA GLN A 247 -29.06 -9.96 18.87
C GLN A 247 -29.00 -8.47 19.29
N GLY A 248 -29.11 -7.55 18.33
CA GLY A 248 -29.05 -6.11 18.56
C GLY A 248 -27.65 -5.60 18.91
N PHE A 249 -26.59 -6.32 18.50
CA PHE A 249 -25.20 -5.84 18.66
C PHE A 249 -24.84 -4.82 17.58
N ILE A 250 -25.35 -5.04 16.37
CA ILE A 250 -25.24 -4.16 15.23
C ILE A 250 -26.63 -3.86 14.68
N SER A 251 -26.72 -2.85 13.82
CA SER A 251 -27.87 -2.55 12.98
C SER A 251 -27.38 -2.58 11.53
N THR A 252 -28.01 -3.39 10.69
CA THR A 252 -27.68 -3.44 9.27
C THR A 252 -28.82 -2.97 8.39
N ASP A 253 -28.48 -2.12 7.42
CA ASP A 253 -29.38 -1.77 6.32
C ASP A 253 -28.74 -2.12 4.97
N ARG A 254 -29.32 -1.64 3.86
CA ARG A 254 -28.84 -1.91 2.50
C ARG A 254 -27.50 -1.22 2.17
N THR A 255 -27.21 -0.09 2.80
CA THR A 255 -26.07 0.77 2.51
C THR A 255 -25.07 0.87 3.66
N HIS A 256 -25.49 0.68 4.91
CA HIS A 256 -24.64 0.84 6.08
C HIS A 256 -24.75 -0.32 7.08
N ILE A 257 -23.70 -0.46 7.88
CA ILE A 257 -23.67 -1.26 9.10
C ILE A 257 -23.24 -0.34 10.24
N SER A 258 -24.02 -0.29 11.32
CA SER A 258 -23.73 0.53 12.50
C SER A 258 -23.60 -0.36 13.74
N VAL A 259 -22.63 -0.08 14.59
CA VAL A 259 -22.49 -0.79 15.87
C VAL A 259 -23.44 -0.15 16.88
N VAL A 260 -24.29 -0.97 17.51
CA VAL A 260 -25.28 -0.51 18.50
C VAL A 260 -24.75 -0.69 19.92
N LYS A 261 -24.03 -1.80 20.17
CA LYS A 261 -23.48 -2.14 21.49
C LYS A 261 -22.00 -2.52 21.37
N PRO A 262 -21.07 -1.54 21.31
CA PRO A 262 -19.65 -1.81 21.12
C PRO A 262 -19.05 -2.74 22.19
N GLU A 263 -19.40 -2.51 23.46
CA GLU A 263 -18.86 -3.30 24.59
C GLU A 263 -19.33 -4.76 24.54
N GLU A 264 -20.59 -5.02 24.19
CA GLU A 264 -21.11 -6.39 24.07
C GLU A 264 -20.55 -7.09 22.83
N LEU A 265 -20.38 -6.34 21.73
CA LEU A 265 -19.73 -6.85 20.52
C LEU A 265 -18.27 -7.23 20.79
N LEU A 266 -17.57 -6.45 21.62
CA LEU A 266 -16.19 -6.74 22.05
C LEU A 266 -16.11 -8.02 22.89
N LYS A 267 -17.13 -8.33 23.72
CA LYS A 267 -17.18 -9.60 24.45
C LYS A 267 -17.25 -10.80 23.50
N ILE A 268 -17.95 -10.70 22.38
CA ILE A 268 -18.00 -11.78 21.36
C ILE A 268 -16.61 -12.02 20.75
N VAL A 269 -15.81 -10.95 20.64
CA VAL A 269 -14.40 -11.08 20.27
C VAL A 269 -13.65 -11.82 21.39
N THR A 270 -13.74 -11.40 22.65
CA THR A 270 -12.87 -11.97 23.69
C THR A 270 -13.27 -13.36 24.22
N THR A 271 -14.54 -13.75 24.14
CA THR A 271 -15.08 -14.96 24.82
C THR A 271 -14.49 -16.28 24.32
N GLU A 272 -13.87 -16.32 23.13
CA GLU A 272 -13.28 -17.54 22.54
C GLU A 272 -11.74 -17.59 22.65
N THR A 273 -11.11 -16.60 23.32
CA THR A 273 -9.63 -16.54 23.45
C THR A 273 -9.13 -17.08 24.82
N ALA A 274 -10.00 -17.69 25.62
CA ALA A 274 -9.70 -18.21 26.96
C ALA A 274 -9.60 -19.73 26.98
#